data_AF-A0A852UVH9-F1
#
_entry.id   AF-A0A852UVH9-F1
#
_cell.length_a   1.000
_cell.length_b   1.000
_cell.length_c   1.000
_cell.angle_alpha   90.00
_cell.angle_beta   90.00
_cell.angle_gamma   90.00
#
_symmetry.space_group_name_H-M   'P 1'
#
loop_
_entity.id
_entity.type
_entity.pdbx_description
1 polymer ?
#
loop_
_entity_poly.entity_id
_entity_poly.type
_entity_poly.pdbx_seq_one_letter_code
_entity_poly.pdbx_strand_id
1 'polypeptide(L)'
;MIPGWRIIRSDAGRFWASRELPFVEGSRWDGPPYRTVDADTFEELRAEVIRQEEAARGPGPQDTMGEVARSPGPRTGVPPRRHEDRYGGTP
;
A
#
# COMPACT_ATOMS: atom_id res chain seq x y z
N MET A 1 -23.78 16.37 1.57
CA MET A 1 -23.31 15.74 0.31
C MET A 1 -21.79 15.74 0.29
N ILE A 2 -21.17 14.70 -0.29
CA ILE A 2 -19.71 14.62 -0.48
C ILE A 2 -19.43 14.65 -1.99
N PRO A 3 -18.71 15.65 -2.54
CA PRO A 3 -18.50 15.77 -3.99
C PRO A 3 -17.81 14.53 -4.58
N GLY A 4 -18.32 14.02 -5.71
CA GLY A 4 -17.77 12.85 -6.39
C GLY A 4 -18.08 11.50 -5.72
N TRP A 5 -18.89 11.51 -4.66
CA TRP A 5 -19.31 10.31 -3.93
C TRP A 5 -20.83 10.23 -3.84
N ARG A 6 -21.37 9.10 -4.27
CA ARG A 6 -22.77 8.73 -4.08
C ARG A 6 -22.95 8.14 -2.70
N ILE A 7 -23.71 8.83 -1.85
CA ILE A 7 -24.06 8.36 -0.50
C ILE A 7 -25.36 7.56 -0.57
N ILE A 8 -25.36 6.39 0.08
CA ILE A 8 -26.49 5.49 0.22
C ILE A 8 -26.67 5.24 1.72
N ARG A 9 -27.92 5.32 2.19
CA ARG A 9 -28.28 4.96 3.57
C ARG A 9 -29.06 3.65 3.52
N SER A 10 -28.58 2.65 4.26
CA SER A 10 -29.29 1.39 4.45
C SER A 10 -30.48 1.59 5.39
N ASP A 11 -31.49 0.71 5.28
CA ASP A 11 -32.64 0.71 6.20
C ASP A 11 -32.21 0.41 7.64
N ALA A 12 -31.16 -0.39 7.82
CA ALA A 12 -30.51 -0.66 9.11
C ALA A 12 -29.75 0.55 9.70
N GLY A 13 -29.80 1.72 9.05
CA GLY A 13 -29.20 2.96 9.55
C GLY A 13 -27.74 3.18 9.18
N ARG A 14 -27.04 2.18 8.63
CA ARG A 14 -25.65 2.29 8.17
C ARG A 14 -25.53 3.18 6.92
N PHE A 15 -24.44 3.92 6.83
CA PHE A 15 -24.10 4.78 5.70
C PHE A 15 -23.02 4.14 4.82
N TRP A 16 -23.16 4.35 3.52
CA TRP A 16 -22.34 3.75 2.48
C TRP A 16 -22.03 4.87 1.50
N ALA A 17 -20.81 4.95 1.00
CA ALA A 17 -20.43 5.88 -0.05
C ALA A 17 -19.68 5.14 -1.15
N SER A 18 -20.07 5.38 -2.39
CA SER A 18 -19.36 4.88 -3.56
C SER A 18 -18.89 6.05 -4.41
N ARG A 19 -17.62 6.05 -4.79
CA ARG A 19 -17.07 7.07 -5.68
C ARG A 19 -17.66 6.94 -7.08
N GLU A 20 -17.97 8.07 -7.71
CA GLU A 20 -18.58 8.12 -9.04
C GLU A 20 -17.56 7.91 -10.16
N LEU A 21 -16.33 8.38 -9.96
CA LEU A 21 -15.21 8.18 -10.88
C LEU A 21 -14.13 7.31 -10.24
N PRO A 22 -13.52 6.37 -10.98
CA PRO A 22 -12.43 5.56 -10.45
C PRO A 22 -11.22 6.44 -10.07
N PHE A 23 -10.41 5.95 -9.13
CA PHE A 23 -9.08 6.53 -8.88
C PHE A 23 -8.18 6.28 -10.10
N VAL A 24 -7.23 7.18 -10.35
CA VAL A 24 -6.25 7.02 -11.44
C VAL A 24 -5.40 5.78 -11.15
N GLU A 25 -5.12 4.96 -12.16
CA GLU A 25 -4.49 3.64 -12.02
C GLU A 25 -3.23 3.64 -11.14
N GLY A 26 -3.16 2.69 -10.20
CA GLY A 26 -2.04 2.52 -9.27
C GLY A 26 -2.45 2.05 -7.86
N SER A 27 -3.73 2.11 -7.54
CA SER A 27 -4.27 1.65 -6.25
C SER A 27 -4.19 0.13 -6.14
N ARG A 28 -3.39 -0.35 -5.19
CA ARG A 28 -3.22 -1.78 -4.89
C ARG A 28 -4.56 -2.37 -4.45
N TRP A 29 -4.91 -3.54 -4.99
CA TRP A 29 -6.16 -4.25 -4.69
C TRP A 29 -6.34 -4.57 -3.19
N ASP A 30 -5.24 -4.61 -2.44
CA ASP A 30 -5.18 -4.99 -1.02
C ASP A 30 -5.18 -3.80 -0.05
N GLY A 31 -5.38 -2.57 -0.52
CA GLY A 31 -5.30 -1.40 0.35
C GLY A 31 -5.95 -0.13 -0.20
N PRO A 32 -6.00 0.94 0.61
CA PRO A 32 -6.46 2.24 0.17
C PRO A 32 -5.71 2.72 -1.09
N PRO A 33 -6.38 3.46 -1.98
CA PRO A 33 -7.74 3.96 -1.83
C PRO A 33 -8.84 2.95 -2.27
N TYR A 34 -9.86 2.79 -1.42
CA TYR A 34 -11.07 2.03 -1.70
C TYR A 34 -12.14 2.89 -2.37
N ARG A 35 -12.78 2.38 -3.42
CA ARG A 35 -13.88 3.09 -4.13
C ARG A 35 -15.20 3.10 -3.35
N THR A 36 -15.33 2.22 -2.35
CA THR A 36 -16.54 2.02 -1.57
C THR A 36 -16.16 1.96 -0.10
N VAL A 37 -16.84 2.75 0.72
CA VAL A 37 -16.63 2.82 2.17
C VAL A 37 -17.97 2.81 2.89
N ASP A 38 -18.01 2.26 4.09
CA ASP A 38 -19.18 2.25 4.95
C ASP A 38 -18.84 2.78 6.35
N ALA A 39 -19.84 3.33 7.03
CA ALA A 39 -19.73 3.83 8.39
C ALA A 39 -21.10 3.86 9.07
N ASP A 40 -21.12 3.89 10.40
CA ASP A 40 -22.36 3.89 11.16
C ASP A 40 -22.94 5.30 11.31
N THR A 41 -22.11 6.34 11.19
CA THR A 41 -22.55 7.75 11.15
C THR A 41 -22.08 8.49 9.89
N PHE A 42 -22.78 9.58 9.57
CA PHE A 42 -22.40 10.42 8.43
C PHE A 42 -21.05 11.14 8.63
N GLU A 43 -20.69 11.45 9.87
CA GLU A 43 -19.41 12.08 10.20
C GLU A 43 -18.23 11.13 9.97
N GLU A 44 -18.37 9.89 10.41
CA GLU A 44 -17.39 8.82 10.15
C GLU A 44 -17.27 8.52 8.66
N LEU A 45 -18.40 8.48 7.94
CA LEU A 45 -18.39 8.30 6.48
C LEU A 45 -17.58 9.41 5.79
N ARG A 46 -17.74 10.65 6.25
CA ARG A 46 -17.02 11.80 5.70
C ARG A 46 -15.52 11.71 5.99
N ALA A 47 -15.14 11.34 7.22
CA ALA A 47 -13.74 11.16 7.59
C ALA A 47 -13.07 10.04 6.76
N GLU A 48 -13.78 8.93 6.55
CA GLU A 48 -13.28 7.81 5.76
C GLU A 48 -13.12 8.19 4.28
N VAL A 49 -14.09 8.90 3.69
CA VAL A 49 -13.95 9.40 2.31
C VAL A 49 -12.72 10.32 2.17
N ILE A 50 -12.48 11.22 3.14
CA ILE A 50 -11.29 12.09 3.12
C ILE A 50 -10.02 11.25 3.13
N ARG A 51 -9.93 10.24 4.00
CA ARG A 51 -8.79 9.31 4.05
C ARG A 51 -8.57 8.59 2.70
N GLN A 52 -9.64 8.15 2.05
CA GLN A 52 -9.53 7.51 0.73
C GLN A 52 -9.07 8.48 -0.37
N GLU A 53 -9.56 9.72 -0.37
CA GLU A 53 -9.09 10.75 -1.32
C GLU A 53 -7.64 11.17 -1.06
N GLU A 54 -7.20 11.22 0.20
CA GLU A 54 -5.80 11.47 0.57
C GLU A 54 -4.89 10.32 0.13
N ALA A 55 -5.28 9.07 0.40
CA ALA A 55 -4.55 7.90 -0.07
C ALA A 55 -4.44 7.86 -1.60
N ALA A 56 -5.47 8.32 -2.31
CA ALA A 56 -5.47 8.40 -3.77
C ALA A 56 -4.57 9.50 -4.34
N ARG A 57 -4.30 10.56 -3.58
CA ARG A 57 -3.31 11.59 -3.97
C ARG A 57 -1.87 11.09 -3.84
N GLY A 58 -1.69 9.94 -3.18
CA GLY A 58 -0.39 9.36 -2.88
C GLY A 58 0.37 10.15 -1.80
N PRO A 59 1.54 9.66 -1.34
CA PRO A 59 2.45 10.50 -0.58
C PRO A 59 2.71 11.75 -1.41
N GLY A 60 2.47 12.93 -0.85
CA GLY A 60 2.98 14.16 -1.45
C GLY A 60 4.50 14.01 -1.65
N PRO A 61 5.13 14.83 -2.52
CA PRO A 61 6.57 14.76 -2.82
C PRO A 61 7.54 14.91 -1.61
N GLN A 62 7.02 14.97 -0.39
CA GLN A 62 7.72 15.13 0.88
C GLN A 62 7.96 13.82 1.65
N ASP A 63 7.23 12.74 1.37
CA ASP A 63 7.47 11.43 2.03
C ASP A 63 8.43 10.51 1.24
N THR A 64 8.80 10.88 0.02
CA THR A 64 9.84 10.17 -0.78
C THR A 64 11.26 10.49 -0.30
N MET A 65 11.45 11.45 0.63
CA MET A 65 12.74 11.76 1.24
C MET A 65 12.85 11.20 2.67
N GLY A 66 12.49 9.92 2.87
CA GLY A 66 12.59 9.26 4.18
C GLY A 66 13.38 7.95 4.20
N GLU A 67 13.65 7.33 3.05
CA GLU A 67 14.27 5.99 2.99
C GLU A 67 15.46 5.94 2.00
N VAL A 68 16.49 6.75 2.27
CA VAL A 68 17.85 6.49 1.77
C VAL A 68 18.87 6.62 2.90
N ALA A 69 18.56 6.02 4.05
CA ALA A 69 19.55 5.82 5.10
C ALA A 69 19.66 4.32 5.39
N ARG A 70 20.74 3.74 4.85
CA ARG A 70 21.37 2.45 5.20
C ARG A 70 20.89 1.24 4.38
N SER A 71 21.41 1.13 3.16
CA SER A 71 21.86 -0.18 2.68
C SER A 71 23.09 -0.58 3.49
N PRO A 72 23.08 -1.65 4.31
CA PRO A 72 24.30 -2.39 4.54
C PRO A 72 24.59 -3.14 3.24
N GLY A 73 25.60 -2.70 2.50
CA GLY A 73 26.07 -3.43 1.33
C GLY A 73 26.33 -4.91 1.69
N PRO A 74 26.10 -5.86 0.78
CA PRO A 74 26.43 -7.24 1.04
C PRO A 74 27.95 -7.35 1.20
N ARG A 75 28.43 -7.61 2.42
CA ARG A 75 29.77 -8.15 2.65
C ARG A 75 29.79 -9.60 2.17
N THR A 76 29.65 -9.81 0.87
CA THR A 76 29.97 -11.06 0.21
C THR A 76 31.43 -10.98 -0.21
N GLY A 77 32.32 -11.09 0.79
CA GLY A 77 33.70 -11.49 0.55
C GLY A 77 33.70 -12.97 0.20
N VAL A 78 33.57 -13.26 -1.09
CA VAL A 78 33.74 -14.59 -1.67
C VAL A 78 35.15 -15.11 -1.28
N PRO A 79 35.31 -16.24 -0.59
CA PRO A 79 36.63 -16.85 -0.48
C PRO A 79 37.03 -17.40 -1.87
N PRO A 80 38.25 -17.15 -2.36
CA PRO A 80 38.68 -17.74 -3.62
C PRO A 80 38.81 -19.26 -3.47
N ARG A 81 38.09 -20.01 -4.30
CA ARG A 81 38.34 -21.45 -4.49
C ARG A 81 39.34 -21.67 -5.62
N ARG A 82 40.51 -22.23 -5.28
CA ARG A 82 41.34 -23.17 -6.06
C ARG A 82 42.45 -23.65 -5.12
N HIS A 83 42.68 -24.93 -4.91
CA HIS A 83 43.28 -25.84 -5.89
C HIS A 83 42.95 -27.31 -5.54
N GLU A 84 42.55 -28.08 -6.54
CA GLU A 84 42.47 -29.55 -6.54
C GLU A 84 43.84 -30.18 -6.32
N ASP A 85 43.96 -31.17 -5.46
CA ASP A 85 44.94 -32.29 -5.48
C ASP A 85 44.82 -33.00 -4.10
N ARG A 86 44.77 -34.32 -3.93
CA ARG A 86 44.69 -35.46 -4.82
C ARG A 86 44.44 -36.73 -3.98
N TYR A 87 43.80 -37.73 -4.61
CA TYR A 87 43.80 -39.18 -4.33
C TYR A 87 43.19 -39.75 -3.03
N GLY A 88 42.06 -40.44 -3.22
CA GLY A 88 42.02 -41.90 -3.05
C GLY A 88 41.74 -42.42 -1.64
N GLY A 89 40.47 -42.69 -1.33
CA GLY A 89 40.08 -43.49 -0.18
C GLY A 89 38.74 -44.18 -0.44
N THR A 90 38.77 -45.47 -0.76
CA THR A 90 37.63 -46.40 -0.68
C THR A 90 38.22 -47.71 -0.12
N PRO A 91 37.46 -48.42 0.73
CA PRO A 91 37.81 -48.80 2.10
C PRO A 91 38.98 -49.76 2.28
#